data_AF-A0A960JWN5-F1
#
_entry.id   AF-A0A960JWN5-F1
#
_cell.length_a   1.000
_cell.length_b   1.000
_cell.length_c   1.000
_cell.angle_alpha   90.00
_cell.angle_beta   90.00
_cell.angle_gamma   90.00
#
_symmetry.space_group_name_H-M   'P 1'
#
loop_
_entity.id
_entity.type
_entity.pdbx_description
1 polymer ?
#
loop_
_entity_poly.entity_id
_entity_poly.type
_entity_poly.pdbx_seq_one_letter_code
_entity_poly.pdbx_strand_id
1 'polypeptide(L)'
;MSNHALTIPYSEDLLLSLKESPEEFEAEARLLLAVKLYELGRLTTGRAAELAGVGRVEFMFLLGRFGLSPVGVDPEELQQDLANA
;
A
#
# COMPACT_ATOMS: atom_id res chain seq x y z
N MET A 1 -12.32 6.56 18.68
CA MET A 1 -12.53 5.52 17.65
C MET A 1 -11.99 4.22 18.19
N SER A 2 -12.67 3.10 17.95
CA SER A 2 -12.19 1.78 18.39
C SER A 2 -11.05 1.33 17.50
N ASN A 3 -9.96 0.85 18.10
CA ASN A 3 -8.83 0.29 17.36
C ASN A 3 -8.98 -1.22 17.25
N HIS A 4 -8.67 -1.78 16.08
CA HIS A 4 -8.72 -3.22 15.82
C HIS A 4 -7.36 -3.69 15.32
N ALA A 5 -6.97 -4.91 15.68
CA ALA A 5 -5.73 -5.53 15.25
C ALA A 5 -6.04 -6.73 14.34
N LEU A 6 -5.30 -6.84 13.23
CA LEU A 6 -5.27 -8.03 12.38
C LEU A 6 -4.04 -8.84 12.76
N THR A 7 -4.23 -10.11 13.13
CA THR A 7 -3.14 -11.03 13.46
C THR A 7 -3.00 -12.06 12.35
N ILE A 8 -1.80 -12.15 11.77
CA ILE A 8 -1.44 -13.14 10.76
C ILE A 8 -0.29 -13.96 11.35
N PRO A 9 -0.49 -15.25 11.67
CA PRO A 9 0.62 -16.09 12.11
C PRO A 9 1.55 -16.38 10.93
N TYR A 10 2.85 -16.27 11.17
CA TYR A 10 3.92 -16.63 10.24
C TYR A 10 5.05 -17.34 11.00
N SER A 11 5.87 -18.10 10.28
CA SER A 11 6.97 -18.87 10.86
C SER A 11 8.31 -18.14 10.77
N GLU A 12 9.25 -18.50 11.64
CA GLU A 12 10.67 -18.11 11.52
C GLU A 12 11.26 -18.53 10.16
N ASP A 13 10.87 -19.68 9.62
CA ASP A 13 11.34 -20.15 8.31
C ASP A 13 10.97 -19.20 7.17
N LEU A 14 9.82 -18.52 7.28
CA LEU A 14 9.43 -17.48 6.31
C LEU A 14 10.38 -16.28 6.41
N LEU A 15 10.64 -15.79 7.63
CA LEU A 15 11.55 -14.67 7.87
C LEU A 15 12.97 -14.99 7.38
N LEU A 16 13.45 -16.22 7.62
CA LEU A 16 14.75 -16.69 7.11
C LEU A 16 14.80 -16.72 5.57
N SER A 17 13.70 -17.11 4.93
CA SER A 17 13.59 -17.14 3.47
C SER A 17 13.61 -15.73 2.86
N LEU A 18 12.97 -14.77 3.54
CA LEU A 18 12.91 -13.36 3.13
C LEU A 18 14.17 -12.58 3.53
N LYS A 19 14.94 -13.08 4.51
CA LYS A 19 16.08 -12.42 5.15
C LYS A 19 15.69 -11.12 5.86
N GLU A 20 14.57 -11.16 6.56
CA GLU A 20 13.98 -10.02 7.25
C GLU A 20 13.87 -10.28 8.74
N SER A 21 13.91 -9.22 9.54
CA SER A 21 13.44 -9.27 10.93
C SER A 21 11.92 -9.30 10.99
N PRO A 22 11.32 -9.71 12.13
CA PRO A 22 9.87 -9.60 12.32
C PRO A 22 9.33 -8.19 12.07
N GLU A 23 10.05 -7.16 12.53
CA GLU A 23 9.65 -5.75 12.37
C GLU A 23 9.67 -5.29 10.91
N GLU A 24 10.68 -5.72 10.14
CA GLU A 24 10.78 -5.43 8.70
C GLU A 24 9.61 -6.06 7.93
N PHE A 25 9.36 -7.35 8.18
CA PHE A 25 8.27 -8.09 7.55
C PHE A 25 6.89 -7.51 7.90
N GLU A 26 6.63 -7.20 9.18
CA GLU A 26 5.36 -6.62 9.62
C GLU A 26 5.13 -5.21 9.04
N ALA A 27 6.19 -4.41 8.91
CA ALA A 27 6.12 -3.10 8.29
C ALA A 27 5.83 -3.23 6.79
N GLU A 28 6.50 -4.15 6.09
CA GLU A 28 6.26 -4.39 4.67
C GLU A 28 4.85 -4.95 4.43
N ALA A 29 4.40 -5.95 5.19
CA ALA A 29 3.07 -6.54 5.07
C ALA A 29 1.95 -5.48 5.22
N ARG A 30 2.12 -4.56 6.18
CA ARG A 30 1.20 -3.44 6.40
C ARG A 30 1.19 -2.46 5.23
N LEU A 31 2.36 -2.11 4.71
CA LEU A 31 2.49 -1.25 3.53
C LEU A 31 1.84 -1.91 2.31
N LEU A 32 2.12 -3.19 2.05
CA LEU A 32 1.55 -3.95 0.94
C LEU A 32 0.02 -4.02 1.02
N LEU A 33 -0.55 -4.23 2.20
CA LEU A 33 -2.00 -4.20 2.39
C LEU A 33 -2.59 -2.82 2.05
N ALA A 34 -1.97 -1.74 2.54
CA ALA A 34 -2.41 -0.38 2.26
C ALA A 34 -2.31 -0.03 0.77
N VAL A 35 -1.19 -0.38 0.13
CA VAL A 35 -0.95 -0.22 -1.30
C VAL A 35 -1.99 -0.98 -2.10
N LYS A 36 -2.26 -2.25 -1.76
CA LYS A 36 -3.22 -3.06 -2.52
C LYS A 36 -4.64 -2.52 -2.40
N LEU A 37 -5.04 -2.04 -1.23
CA LEU A 37 -6.36 -1.45 -1.05
C LEU A 37 -6.50 -0.09 -1.77
N TYR A 38 -5.43 0.69 -1.88
CA TYR A 38 -5.39 1.89 -2.69
C TYR A 38 -5.51 1.57 -4.18
N GLU A 39 -4.70 0.63 -4.68
CA GLU A 39 -4.72 0.18 -6.08
C GLU A 39 -6.11 -0.31 -6.51
N LEU A 40 -6.82 -1.00 -5.62
CA LEU A 40 -8.19 -1.47 -5.85
C LEU A 40 -9.26 -0.36 -5.73
N GLY A 41 -8.88 0.90 -5.52
CA GLY A 41 -9.80 2.03 -5.31
C GLY A 41 -10.60 1.96 -3.99
N ARG A 42 -10.26 1.04 -3.08
CA ARG A 42 -11.01 0.78 -1.83
C ARG A 42 -10.62 1.73 -0.71
N LEU A 43 -9.40 2.27 -0.74
CA LEU A 43 -8.93 3.29 0.17
C LEU A 43 -8.45 4.51 -0.60
N THR A 44 -8.78 5.69 -0.06
CA THR A 44 -8.15 6.93 -0.50
C THR A 44 -6.69 6.95 -0.06
N THR A 45 -5.86 7.75 -0.73
CA THR A 45 -4.44 7.92 -0.37
C THR A 45 -4.23 8.27 1.11
N GLY A 46 -5.14 9.06 1.70
CA GLY A 46 -5.07 9.42 3.13
C GLY A 46 -5.32 8.24 4.07
N ARG A 47 -6.35 7.42 3.79
CA ARG A 47 -6.66 6.24 4.62
C ARG A 47 -5.65 5.12 4.44
N ALA A 48 -5.12 4.98 3.22
CA ALA A 48 -4.04 4.03 2.94
C ALA A 48 -2.74 4.43 3.67
N ALA A 49 -2.38 5.73 3.68
CA ALA A 49 -1.25 6.22 4.47
C ALA A 49 -1.42 5.97 5.98
N GLU A 50 -2.61 6.22 6.52
CA GLU A 50 -2.94 5.92 7.93
C GLU A 50 -2.77 4.43 8.24
N LEU A 51 -3.28 3.54 7.38
CA LEU A 51 -3.13 2.09 7.54
C LEU A 51 -1.66 1.66 7.45
N ALA A 52 -0.89 2.25 6.53
CA ALA A 52 0.54 2.00 6.36
C ALA A 52 1.39 2.52 7.53
N GLY A 53 0.83 3.38 8.40
CA GLY A 53 1.56 3.99 9.51
C GLY A 53 2.55 5.07 9.09
N VAL A 54 2.35 5.69 7.92
CA VAL A 54 3.24 6.73 7.37
C VAL A 54 2.49 8.03 7.08
N GLY A 55 3.24 9.11 6.85
CA GLY A 55 2.66 10.38 6.43
C GLY A 55 2.04 10.28 5.01
N ARG A 56 1.01 11.08 4.71
CA ARG A 56 0.36 11.07 3.38
C ARG A 56 1.34 11.34 2.23
N VAL A 57 2.26 12.29 2.39
CA VAL A 57 3.28 12.62 1.38
C VAL A 57 4.27 11.47 1.18
N GLU A 58 4.69 10.84 2.28
CA GLU A 58 5.56 9.66 2.25
C GLU A 58 4.87 8.49 1.54
N PHE A 59 3.60 8.23 1.85
CA PHE A 59 2.84 7.19 1.16
C PHE A 59 2.74 7.45 -0.35
N MET A 60 2.49 8.69 -0.77
CA MET A 60 2.48 9.05 -2.20
C MET A 60 3.82 8.78 -2.89
N PHE A 61 4.94 9.01 -2.19
CA PHE A 61 6.26 8.66 -2.70
C PHE A 61 6.47 7.14 -2.77
N LEU A 62 6.02 6.41 -1.76
CA LEU A 62 6.10 4.95 -1.71
C LEU A 62 5.29 4.27 -2.83
N LEU A 63 4.16 4.84 -3.26
CA LEU A 63 3.39 4.33 -4.41
C LEU A 63 4.23 4.21 -5.68
N GLY A 64 5.21 5.11 -5.87
CA GLY A 64 6.13 5.05 -7.00
C GLY A 64 6.98 3.77 -7.03
N ARG A 65 7.31 3.18 -5.87
CA ARG A 65 8.02 1.89 -5.79
C ARG A 65 7.18 0.72 -6.34
N PHE A 66 5.86 0.89 -6.37
CA PHE A 66 4.90 -0.11 -6.87
C PHE A 66 4.37 0.23 -8.27
N GLY A 67 4.92 1.25 -8.94
CA GLY A 67 4.46 1.69 -10.25
C GLY A 67 3.07 2.35 -10.24
N LEU A 68 2.59 2.78 -9.08
CA LEU A 68 1.27 3.38 -8.92
C LEU A 68 1.36 4.91 -8.94
N SER A 69 0.44 5.54 -9.66
CA SER A 69 0.28 7.00 -9.64
C SER A 69 -0.36 7.43 -8.32
N PRO A 70 0.16 8.44 -7.61
CA PRO A 70 -0.46 8.98 -6.40
C PRO A 70 -1.76 9.74 -6.66
N VAL A 71 -2.03 10.07 -7.93
CA VAL A 71 -3.24 10.79 -8.37
C VAL A 71 -4.43 9.85 -8.55
N GLY A 72 -4.21 8.53 -8.50
CA GLY A 72 -5.29 7.55 -8.62
C GLY A 72 -6.01 7.70 -9.95
N VAL A 73 -5.29 7.49 -11.05
CA VAL A 73 -5.89 7.58 -12.38
C VAL A 73 -6.62 6.28 -12.65
N ASP A 74 -7.93 6.36 -12.87
CA ASP A 74 -8.70 5.23 -13.36
C ASP A 74 -8.14 4.84 -14.75
N PRO A 75 -7.83 3.57 -15.03
CA PRO A 75 -7.44 3.13 -16.37
C PRO A 75 -8.38 3.61 -17.47
N GLU A 76 -9.68 3.75 -17.19
CA GLU A 76 -10.68 4.27 -18.12
C GLU A 76 -10.52 5.78 -18.36
N GLU A 77 -10.20 6.55 -17.32
CA GLU A 77 -9.93 7.99 -17.39
C GLU A 77 -8.63 8.27 -18.16
N LEU A 78 -7.59 7.44 -17.96
CA LEU A 78 -6.34 7.54 -18.73
C LEU A 78 -6.54 7.26 -20.22
N GLN A 79 -7.41 6.29 -20.57
CA GLN A 79 -7.74 6.03 -21.98
C GLN A 79 -8.52 7.18 -22.60
N GLN A 80 -9.43 7.80 -21.86
CA GLN A 80 -10.16 8.97 -22.32
C GLN A 80 -9.24 10.17 -22.55
N ASP A 81 -8.30 10.43 -21.65
CA ASP A 81 -7.31 11.50 -21.82
C ASP A 81 -6.43 11.29 -23.06
N LEU A 82 -6.00 10.05 -23.32
CA LEU A 82 -5.21 9.70 -24.53
C LEU A 82 -6.03 9.81 -25.82
N ALA A 83 -7.33 9.51 -25.79
CA ALA A 83 -8.19 9.57 -26.97
C ALA A 83 -8.59 11.01 -27.35
N ASN A 84 -8.50 11.94 -26.39
CA ASN A 84 -8.90 13.34 -26.55
C ASN A 84 -7.70 14.31 -26.74
N ALA A 85 -6.47 13.79 -26.89
CA ALA A 85 -5.24 14.54 -27.16
C ALA A 85 -4.88 14.57 -28.65
#